data_AF-A0AAN9RD74-F1
#
_entry.id   AF-A0AAN9RD74-F1
#
_cell.length_a   1.000
_cell.length_b   1.000
_cell.length_c   1.000
_cell.angle_alpha   90.00
_cell.angle_beta   90.00
_cell.angle_gamma   90.00
#
_symmetry.space_group_name_H-M   'P 1'
#
loop_
_entity.id
_entity.type
_entity.pdbx_description
1 polymer ?
#
loop_
_entity_poly.entity_id
_entity_poly.type
_entity_poly.pdbx_seq_one_letter_code
_entity_poly.pdbx_strand_id
1 'polypeptide(L)'
;MTTGKQQSWFFSLRGSLLFLAILTLLSFTYLSLRYSTPPPQVSKLSLTKLSDVPETGKEEERGGGEGEEEYSDTYHSPRVFKLNYEEMEKKFKVYIYPDGDPNTFYQTPRKLTGKYSSEGYFFQNIRESRFRTQNPDQAHLFFIPISCHKMRGKGTSYENMTIIVQNYVESLISKYPYWNRTLGADHFFVTCHDVGVRATEGLEFLVKNSIRAVCSPSYDVGFIPHKDVALPQVLQPFALPAGGNDVENRTTLGFWAGHRNSKIRVILARVWENDTELDISNNRISRATGHLVYQKRFYRSKFCICPGGSQVNSARIADSIHYGCIPVILSNYYDLPFNDIIDWNKFSVVLKEKDVYQLKQILKSISDAEFVALHYNLVKVQKHFQWNSPPIRFDAFHMVMYDLWLRHHTIKY
;
A
#
# COMPACT_ATOMS: atom_id res chain seq x y z
N MET A 1 -84.25 -11.20 -9.84
CA MET A 1 -83.85 -11.56 -11.22
C MET A 1 -83.14 -10.36 -11.85
N THR A 2 -82.20 -10.62 -12.78
CA THR A 2 -81.36 -9.70 -13.59
C THR A 2 -80.24 -8.94 -12.86
N THR A 3 -78.99 -9.45 -12.81
CA THR A 3 -77.88 -9.39 -13.80
C THR A 3 -77.15 -8.04 -13.90
N GLY A 4 -75.91 -7.98 -13.39
CA GLY A 4 -74.91 -6.95 -13.71
C GLY A 4 -73.56 -7.61 -13.99
N LYS A 5 -73.09 -7.54 -15.24
CA LYS A 5 -71.86 -8.15 -15.74
C LYS A 5 -70.61 -7.42 -15.24
N GLN A 6 -69.63 -8.22 -14.82
CA GLN A 6 -68.26 -7.85 -14.50
C GLN A 6 -67.45 -7.70 -15.80
N GLN A 7 -66.73 -6.59 -15.98
CA GLN A 7 -65.85 -6.35 -17.13
C GLN A 7 -64.40 -6.31 -16.65
N SER A 8 -63.63 -7.36 -16.96
CA SER A 8 -62.21 -7.47 -16.61
C SER A 8 -61.33 -6.73 -17.63
N TRP A 9 -60.46 -5.84 -17.17
CA TRP A 9 -59.35 -5.33 -17.97
C TRP A 9 -58.16 -6.30 -17.90
N PHE A 10 -58.01 -7.14 -18.92
CA PHE A 10 -56.79 -7.92 -19.16
C PHE A 10 -55.74 -7.00 -19.80
N PHE A 11 -54.72 -6.59 -19.05
CA PHE A 11 -53.46 -6.12 -19.65
C PHE A 11 -52.68 -7.35 -20.17
N SER A 12 -52.55 -7.45 -21.49
CA SER A 12 -51.82 -8.54 -22.14
C SER A 12 -50.32 -8.42 -21.90
N LEU A 13 -49.68 -9.53 -21.49
CA LEU A 13 -48.24 -9.70 -21.26
C LEU A 13 -47.37 -9.19 -22.44
N ARG A 14 -47.91 -9.20 -23.67
CA ARG A 14 -47.25 -8.64 -24.87
C ARG A 14 -47.10 -7.13 -24.82
N GLY A 15 -48.06 -6.40 -24.25
CA GLY A 15 -48.01 -4.94 -24.11
C GLY A 15 -46.91 -4.50 -23.15
N SER A 16 -46.75 -5.22 -22.03
CA SER A 16 -45.71 -4.94 -21.04
C SER A 16 -44.30 -5.21 -21.57
N LEU A 17 -44.12 -6.25 -22.39
CA LEU A 17 -42.83 -6.57 -23.02
C LEU A 17 -42.44 -5.55 -24.10
N LEU A 18 -43.40 -5.08 -24.89
CA LEU A 18 -43.17 -4.01 -25.87
C LEU A 18 -42.79 -2.69 -25.20
N PHE A 19 -43.42 -2.36 -24.07
CA PHE A 19 -43.10 -1.15 -23.32
C PHE A 19 -41.69 -1.20 -22.70
N LEU A 20 -41.29 -2.36 -22.15
CA LEU A 20 -39.92 -2.57 -21.64
C LEU A 20 -38.87 -2.49 -22.75
N ALA A 21 -39.14 -3.05 -23.93
CA ALA A 21 -38.23 -2.99 -25.07
C ALA A 21 -38.04 -1.56 -25.60
N ILE A 22 -39.09 -0.74 -25.59
CA ILE A 22 -39.01 0.68 -25.99
C ILE A 22 -38.18 1.47 -24.97
N LEU A 23 -38.38 1.23 -23.67
CA LEU A 23 -37.60 1.88 -22.60
C LEU A 23 -36.10 1.52 -22.67
N THR A 24 -35.75 0.27 -22.95
CA THR A 24 -34.34 -0.12 -23.09
C THR A 24 -33.71 0.50 -24.35
N LEU A 25 -34.43 0.57 -25.47
CA LEU A 25 -33.93 1.20 -26.70
C LEU A 25 -33.68 2.71 -26.53
N LEU A 26 -34.59 3.41 -25.83
CA LEU A 26 -34.44 4.83 -25.50
C LEU A 26 -33.27 5.08 -24.53
N SER A 27 -33.05 4.16 -23.58
CA SER A 27 -31.92 4.23 -22.65
C SER A 27 -30.58 4.05 -23.36
N PHE A 28 -30.49 3.07 -24.27
CA PHE A 28 -29.27 2.80 -25.04
C PHE A 28 -28.94 3.93 -26.02
N THR A 29 -29.94 4.49 -26.69
CA THR A 29 -29.74 5.64 -27.58
C THR A 29 -29.30 6.89 -26.82
N TYR A 30 -29.88 7.16 -25.65
CA TYR A 30 -29.46 8.26 -24.77
C TYR A 30 -28.00 8.13 -24.29
N LEU A 31 -27.58 6.92 -23.87
CA LEU A 31 -26.19 6.66 -23.47
C LEU A 31 -25.21 6.78 -24.65
N SER A 32 -25.58 6.29 -25.84
CA SER A 32 -24.74 6.36 -27.03
C SER A 32 -24.53 7.80 -27.52
N LEU A 33 -25.57 8.65 -27.42
CA LEU A 33 -25.49 10.08 -27.71
C LEU A 33 -24.63 10.85 -26.70
N ARG A 34 -24.66 10.48 -25.40
CA ARG A 34 -23.76 11.09 -24.39
C ARG A 34 -22.29 10.72 -24.59
N TYR A 35 -22.01 9.50 -25.02
CA TYR A 35 -20.63 9.00 -25.20
C TYR A 35 -20.02 9.29 -26.59
N SER A 36 -20.78 9.87 -27.52
CA SER A 36 -20.29 10.26 -28.86
C SER A 36 -19.72 11.70 -28.91
N THR A 37 -19.57 12.37 -27.77
CA THR A 37 -18.88 13.67 -27.70
C THR A 37 -17.38 13.45 -27.56
N PRO A 38 -16.54 13.98 -28.47
CA PRO A 38 -15.10 13.89 -28.32
C PRO A 38 -14.67 14.72 -27.09
N PRO A 39 -13.61 14.30 -26.36
CA PRO A 39 -13.11 15.06 -25.22
C PRO A 39 -12.66 16.45 -25.68
N PRO A 40 -12.82 17.49 -24.84
CA PRO A 40 -12.32 18.82 -25.18
C PRO A 40 -10.79 18.75 -25.36
N GLN A 41 -10.30 19.28 -26.48
CA GLN A 41 -8.86 19.44 -26.69
C GLN A 41 -8.31 20.33 -25.58
N VAL A 42 -7.39 19.79 -24.78
CA VAL A 42 -6.58 20.57 -23.85
C VAL A 42 -5.75 21.55 -24.68
N SER A 43 -6.08 22.82 -24.57
CA SER A 43 -5.27 23.90 -25.11
C SER A 43 -3.88 23.82 -24.49
N LYS A 44 -2.84 23.76 -25.34
CA LYS A 44 -1.44 23.89 -24.92
C LYS A 44 -1.30 25.18 -24.10
N LEU A 45 -1.14 25.04 -22.79
CA LEU A 45 -0.70 26.16 -21.96
C LEU A 45 0.70 26.53 -22.44
N SER A 46 0.84 27.76 -22.93
CA SER A 46 2.07 28.31 -23.47
C SER A 46 3.16 28.28 -22.39
N LEU A 47 4.16 27.42 -22.57
CA LEU A 47 5.38 27.39 -21.78
C LEU A 47 6.27 28.56 -22.22
N THR A 48 5.88 29.79 -21.85
CA THR A 48 6.68 31.00 -22.06
C THR A 48 6.47 31.91 -20.87
N LYS A 49 7.27 31.69 -19.83
CA LYS A 49 7.81 32.64 -18.83
C LYS A 49 8.20 31.87 -17.57
N LEU A 50 9.29 31.11 -17.68
CA LEU A 50 10.11 30.75 -16.53
C LEU A 50 11.58 30.75 -16.99
N SER A 51 11.97 31.87 -17.57
CA SER A 51 13.34 32.16 -18.01
C SER A 51 13.61 33.61 -17.65
N ASP A 52 13.70 33.87 -16.34
CA ASP A 52 14.26 35.10 -15.76
C ASP A 52 14.44 34.85 -14.25
N VAL A 53 15.49 34.12 -13.90
CA VAL A 53 16.10 34.19 -12.57
C VAL A 53 17.53 34.71 -12.81
N PRO A 54 17.93 35.85 -12.22
CA PRO A 54 19.27 36.39 -12.46
C PRO A 54 20.33 35.45 -11.88
N GLU A 55 21.36 35.15 -12.66
CA GLU A 55 22.65 34.67 -12.14
C GLU A 55 23.23 35.75 -11.23
N THR A 56 23.20 35.51 -9.92
CA THR A 56 23.99 36.30 -8.96
C THR A 56 24.87 35.37 -8.14
N GLY A 57 26.19 35.58 -8.29
CA GLY A 57 27.16 35.45 -7.21
C GLY A 57 27.60 34.03 -6.87
N LYS A 58 28.81 33.67 -7.34
CA LYS A 58 29.65 32.72 -6.61
C LYS A 58 30.03 33.36 -5.27
N GLU A 59 29.42 32.88 -4.18
CA GLU A 59 29.97 33.06 -2.84
C GLU A 59 30.46 31.70 -2.34
N GLU A 60 31.77 31.63 -2.13
CA GLU A 60 32.43 30.57 -1.37
C GLU A 60 32.02 30.70 0.10
N GLU A 61 31.11 29.86 0.57
CA GLU A 61 30.96 29.63 2.02
C GLU A 61 31.69 28.36 2.43
N ARG A 62 32.85 28.60 3.04
CA ARG A 62 33.64 27.67 3.81
C ARG A 62 32.99 27.52 5.18
N GLY A 63 32.21 26.46 5.37
CA GLY A 63 31.58 26.14 6.65
C GLY A 63 31.49 24.62 6.85
N GLY A 64 32.48 24.05 7.55
CA GLY A 64 32.44 22.65 7.98
C GLY A 64 31.33 22.43 9.01
N GLY A 65 30.37 21.58 8.66
CA GLY A 65 29.31 21.08 9.53
C GLY A 65 29.06 19.61 9.23
N GLU A 66 29.16 18.79 10.27
CA GLU A 66 29.09 17.34 10.24
C GLU A 66 27.74 16.82 9.67
N GLY A 67 27.80 15.86 8.73
CA GLY A 67 26.68 14.97 8.42
C GLY A 67 25.84 15.26 7.17
N GLU A 68 26.45 15.66 6.05
CA GLU A 68 25.80 15.53 4.74
C GLU A 68 25.61 14.04 4.41
N GLU A 69 24.54 13.42 4.93
CA GLU A 69 24.05 12.17 4.36
C GLU A 69 23.71 12.44 2.89
N GLU A 70 24.55 11.89 2.02
CA GLU A 70 24.36 11.77 0.58
C GLU A 70 22.91 11.37 0.31
N TYR A 71 22.08 12.34 -0.12
CA TYR A 71 20.69 12.08 -0.48
C TYR A 71 20.72 11.20 -1.74
N SER A 72 20.64 9.90 -1.48
CA SER A 72 20.77 8.79 -2.40
C SER A 72 20.04 9.01 -3.73
N ASP A 73 20.65 8.57 -4.82
CA ASP A 73 20.09 8.46 -6.17
C ASP A 73 18.86 7.53 -6.27
N THR A 74 18.42 6.95 -5.15
CA THR A 74 17.25 6.07 -5.01
C THR A 74 15.92 6.81 -4.87
N TYR A 75 15.89 8.13 -4.66
CA TYR A 75 14.65 8.90 -4.62
C TYR A 75 14.30 9.46 -5.99
N HIS A 76 13.00 9.54 -6.33
CA HIS A 76 12.56 10.19 -7.59
C HIS A 76 12.97 11.67 -7.66
N SER A 77 13.01 12.34 -6.51
CA SER A 77 13.41 13.75 -6.40
C SER A 77 14.10 14.00 -5.06
N PRO A 78 15.41 13.71 -4.91
CA PRO A 78 16.11 13.76 -3.62
C PRO A 78 16.04 15.14 -2.94
N ARG A 79 16.19 16.22 -3.71
CA ARG A 79 16.09 17.60 -3.20
C ARG A 79 14.67 17.94 -2.69
N VAL A 80 13.65 17.53 -3.45
CA VAL A 80 12.25 17.77 -3.08
C VAL A 80 11.87 16.94 -1.85
N PHE A 81 12.31 15.69 -1.78
CA PHE A 81 12.15 14.83 -0.61
C PHE A 81 12.77 15.46 0.62
N LYS A 82 14.04 15.89 0.57
CA LYS A 82 14.75 16.53 1.68
C LYS A 82 13.94 17.70 2.26
N LEU A 83 13.58 18.66 1.42
CA LEU A 83 12.90 19.89 1.84
C LEU A 83 11.51 19.59 2.43
N ASN A 84 10.70 18.78 1.75
CA ASN A 84 9.36 18.45 2.22
C ASN A 84 9.39 17.56 3.48
N TYR A 85 10.35 16.66 3.61
CA TYR A 85 10.48 15.82 4.79
C TYR A 85 10.86 16.66 6.02
N GLU A 86 11.78 17.62 5.88
CA GLU A 86 12.10 18.58 6.95
C GLU A 86 10.90 19.45 7.33
N GLU A 87 10.07 19.85 6.35
CA GLU A 87 8.82 20.57 6.61
C GLU A 87 7.80 19.70 7.37
N MET A 88 7.61 18.44 6.95
CA MET A 88 6.77 17.48 7.66
C MET A 88 7.22 17.32 9.11
N GLU A 89 8.53 17.11 9.38
CA GLU A 89 9.05 16.94 10.74
C GLU A 89 8.76 18.15 11.63
N LYS A 90 8.73 19.36 11.05
CA LYS A 90 8.45 20.61 11.77
C LYS A 90 6.95 20.82 12.00
N LYS A 91 6.12 20.58 10.98
CA LYS A 91 4.73 21.05 10.95
C LYS A 91 3.69 19.95 11.13
N PHE A 92 3.94 18.73 10.67
CA PHE A 92 2.89 17.74 10.55
C PHE A 92 2.33 17.34 11.92
N LYS A 93 0.99 17.40 12.03
CA LYS A 93 0.24 17.06 13.24
C LYS A 93 -0.94 16.17 12.93
N VAL A 94 -1.09 15.13 13.72
CA VAL A 94 -2.17 14.16 13.66
C VAL A 94 -2.94 14.17 14.97
N TYR A 95 -4.23 14.44 14.90
CA TYR A 95 -5.14 14.23 16.03
C TYR A 95 -5.62 12.79 16.02
N ILE A 96 -5.55 12.12 17.16
CA ILE A 96 -6.04 10.74 17.29
C ILE A 96 -7.36 10.83 18.04
N TYR A 97 -8.44 10.33 17.44
CA TYR A 97 -9.72 10.23 18.17
C TYR A 97 -9.51 9.47 19.47
N PRO A 98 -10.14 9.88 20.59
CA PRO A 98 -9.96 9.24 21.89
C PRO A 98 -10.99 8.13 22.20
N ASP A 99 -12.04 7.98 21.38
CA ASP A 99 -13.29 7.25 21.68
C ASP A 99 -13.44 5.80 21.17
N GLY A 100 -12.42 5.17 20.65
CA GLY A 100 -12.41 3.71 20.50
C GLY A 100 -12.56 2.98 21.83
N ASP A 101 -13.16 1.81 21.81
CA ASP A 101 -13.17 0.96 23.00
C ASP A 101 -11.73 0.45 23.25
N PRO A 102 -11.13 0.74 24.43
CA PRO A 102 -9.82 0.24 24.82
C PRO A 102 -9.71 -1.28 24.74
N ASN A 103 -10.83 -2.02 24.77
CA ASN A 103 -10.88 -3.48 24.72
C ASN A 103 -10.98 -4.06 23.30
N THR A 104 -11.34 -3.27 22.30
CA THR A 104 -11.60 -3.74 20.92
C THR A 104 -10.82 -2.99 19.86
N PHE A 105 -10.95 -1.67 19.73
CA PHE A 105 -10.41 -0.90 18.59
C PHE A 105 -9.00 -0.36 18.81
N TYR A 106 -8.64 -0.06 20.06
CA TYR A 106 -7.40 0.65 20.38
C TYR A 106 -6.17 -0.22 20.62
N GLN A 107 -6.31 -1.53 20.76
CA GLN A 107 -5.17 -2.28 21.27
C GLN A 107 -4.16 -2.57 20.16
N THR A 108 -2.97 -2.00 20.32
CA THR A 108 -1.77 -2.56 19.73
C THR A 108 -1.74 -4.06 20.04
N PRO A 109 -1.42 -4.93 19.05
CA PRO A 109 -1.25 -6.35 19.30
C PRO A 109 -0.38 -6.59 20.54
N ARG A 110 -0.75 -7.56 21.40
CA ARG A 110 0.00 -7.87 22.64
C ARG A 110 1.50 -8.11 22.40
N LYS A 111 1.85 -8.54 21.20
CA LYS A 111 3.23 -8.66 20.71
C LYS A 111 3.29 -8.05 19.31
N LEU A 112 4.28 -7.19 19.06
CA LEU A 112 4.58 -6.61 17.75
C LEU A 112 5.28 -7.63 16.84
N THR A 113 4.67 -8.80 16.65
CA THR A 113 5.31 -9.90 15.92
C THR A 113 4.41 -10.54 14.89
N GLY A 114 5.05 -11.19 13.92
CA GLY A 114 4.36 -11.89 12.85
C GLY A 114 3.60 -10.92 11.95
N LYS A 115 2.49 -11.38 11.36
CA LYS A 115 1.81 -10.63 10.31
C LYS A 115 1.34 -9.25 10.77
N TYR A 116 0.83 -9.13 12.01
CA TYR A 116 0.30 -7.88 12.59
C TYR A 116 1.35 -6.88 13.05
N SER A 117 2.65 -7.13 12.79
CA SER A 117 3.72 -6.30 13.33
C SER A 117 3.68 -4.87 12.80
N SER A 118 3.57 -4.64 11.50
CA SER A 118 3.57 -3.26 10.95
C SER A 118 2.38 -2.42 11.41
N GLU A 119 1.17 -3.00 11.48
CA GLU A 119 -0.01 -2.32 12.06
C GLU A 119 0.25 -1.98 13.53
N GLY A 120 0.78 -2.92 14.30
CA GLY A 120 1.11 -2.70 15.71
C GLY A 120 2.15 -1.60 15.92
N TYR A 121 3.24 -1.63 15.16
CA TYR A 121 4.28 -0.59 15.23
C TYR A 121 3.71 0.78 14.88
N PHE A 122 2.89 0.88 13.82
CA PHE A 122 2.25 2.15 13.49
C PHE A 122 1.41 2.68 14.65
N PHE A 123 0.53 1.84 15.22
CA PHE A 123 -0.34 2.21 16.34
C PHE A 123 0.45 2.62 17.59
N GLN A 124 1.57 1.97 17.88
CA GLN A 124 2.43 2.36 18.99
C GLN A 124 3.14 3.68 18.70
N ASN A 125 3.86 3.75 17.58
CA ASN A 125 4.70 4.89 17.23
C ASN A 125 3.88 6.17 17.04
N ILE A 126 2.70 6.13 16.42
CA ILE A 126 1.88 7.35 16.21
C ILE A 126 1.48 7.99 17.55
N ARG A 127 1.28 7.20 18.61
CA ARG A 127 0.88 7.71 19.93
C ARG A 127 1.99 8.40 20.70
N GLU A 128 3.21 7.94 20.48
CA GLU A 128 4.42 8.36 21.19
C GLU A 128 5.26 9.35 20.35
N SER A 129 4.94 9.47 19.05
CA SER A 129 5.67 10.35 18.13
C SER A 129 5.36 11.83 18.31
N ARG A 130 6.30 12.66 17.85
CA ARG A 130 6.17 14.12 17.72
C ARG A 130 5.03 14.59 16.82
N PHE A 131 4.50 13.71 15.99
CA PHE A 131 3.41 14.03 15.07
C PHE A 131 2.07 14.07 15.78
N ARG A 132 1.92 13.45 16.96
CA ARG A 132 0.65 13.52 17.70
C ARG A 132 0.39 14.94 18.22
N THR A 133 -0.86 15.38 18.10
CA THR A 133 -1.39 16.55 18.83
C THR A 133 -2.61 16.17 19.65
N GLN A 134 -2.81 16.85 20.79
CA GLN A 134 -4.06 16.81 21.56
C GLN A 134 -5.01 17.94 21.16
N ASN A 135 -4.52 18.93 20.42
CA ASN A 135 -5.33 20.04 19.92
C ASN A 135 -5.80 19.73 18.48
N PRO A 136 -7.10 19.47 18.26
CA PRO A 136 -7.66 19.18 16.94
C PRO A 136 -7.52 20.35 15.95
N ASP A 137 -7.44 21.60 16.43
CA ASP A 137 -7.31 22.78 15.56
C ASP A 137 -5.91 22.89 14.94
N GLN A 138 -4.92 22.20 15.53
CA GLN A 138 -3.56 22.11 14.98
C GLN A 138 -3.40 20.91 14.03
N ALA A 139 -4.40 20.04 13.92
CA ALA A 139 -4.28 18.79 13.20
C ALA A 139 -4.41 18.97 11.68
N HIS A 140 -3.47 18.38 10.96
CA HIS A 140 -3.48 18.26 9.52
C HIS A 140 -4.29 17.04 9.07
N LEU A 141 -4.20 15.93 9.83
CA LEU A 141 -5.00 14.73 9.62
C LEU A 141 -5.59 14.20 10.94
N PHE A 142 -6.67 13.44 10.83
CA PHE A 142 -7.38 12.78 11.92
C PHE A 142 -7.25 11.26 11.80
N PHE A 143 -6.58 10.64 12.77
CA PHE A 143 -6.43 9.19 12.80
C PHE A 143 -7.65 8.53 13.43
N ILE A 144 -8.30 7.63 12.68
CA ILE A 144 -9.38 6.76 13.15
C ILE A 144 -8.76 5.42 13.56
N PRO A 145 -8.67 5.13 14.87
CA PRO A 145 -7.91 4.01 15.42
C PRO A 145 -8.74 2.72 15.36
N ILE A 146 -8.88 2.16 14.16
CA ILE A 146 -9.60 0.90 13.91
C ILE A 146 -8.61 -0.25 13.91
N SER A 147 -8.73 -1.21 14.84
CA SER A 147 -8.01 -2.49 14.76
C SER A 147 -8.94 -3.69 14.88
N CYS A 148 -9.09 -4.43 13.78
CA CYS A 148 -9.98 -5.59 13.69
C CYS A 148 -9.31 -6.90 14.16
N HIS A 149 -8.01 -6.89 14.46
CA HIS A 149 -7.26 -8.10 14.81
C HIS A 149 -7.86 -8.84 16.01
N LYS A 150 -8.23 -8.10 17.07
CA LYS A 150 -8.83 -8.68 18.27
C LYS A 150 -10.21 -9.29 18.03
N MET A 151 -11.02 -8.68 17.16
CA MET A 151 -12.35 -9.20 16.83
C MET A 151 -12.22 -10.59 16.19
N ARG A 152 -11.23 -10.78 15.30
CA ARG A 152 -10.91 -12.11 14.76
C ARG A 152 -10.48 -13.11 15.84
N GLY A 153 -9.67 -12.67 16.80
CA GLY A 153 -9.24 -13.51 17.92
C GLY A 153 -10.40 -14.00 18.80
N LYS A 154 -11.53 -13.27 18.81
CA LYS A 154 -12.77 -13.64 19.52
C LYS A 154 -13.74 -14.48 18.66
N GLY A 155 -13.39 -14.78 17.40
CA GLY A 155 -14.27 -15.51 16.49
C GLY A 155 -15.43 -14.71 15.91
N THR A 156 -15.37 -13.37 15.96
CA THR A 156 -16.39 -12.51 15.33
C THR A 156 -16.43 -12.75 13.81
N SER A 157 -17.63 -12.86 13.22
CA SER A 157 -17.79 -12.97 11.76
C SER A 157 -17.43 -11.67 11.06
N TYR A 158 -17.15 -11.70 9.75
CA TYR A 158 -16.81 -10.47 9.02
C TYR A 158 -17.98 -9.49 8.99
N GLU A 159 -19.21 -9.97 8.85
CA GLU A 159 -20.43 -9.16 8.86
C GLU A 159 -20.58 -8.42 10.19
N ASN A 160 -20.36 -9.11 11.31
CA ASN A 160 -20.39 -8.50 12.63
C ASN A 160 -19.22 -7.53 12.84
N MET A 161 -18.03 -7.81 12.30
CA MET A 161 -16.93 -6.83 12.33
C MET A 161 -17.30 -5.54 11.60
N THR A 162 -17.92 -5.66 10.43
CA THR A 162 -18.38 -4.50 9.64
C THR A 162 -19.39 -3.66 10.41
N ILE A 163 -20.39 -4.28 11.05
CA ILE A 163 -21.37 -3.58 11.90
C ILE A 163 -20.68 -2.88 13.08
N ILE A 164 -19.72 -3.56 13.72
CA ILE A 164 -18.98 -3.00 14.85
C ILE A 164 -18.17 -1.77 14.43
N VAL A 165 -17.47 -1.84 13.28
CA VAL A 165 -16.72 -0.70 12.75
C VAL A 165 -17.65 0.43 12.31
N GLN A 166 -18.78 0.11 11.69
CA GLN A 166 -19.81 1.09 11.32
C GLN A 166 -20.28 1.89 12.52
N ASN A 167 -20.76 1.21 13.57
CA ASN A 167 -21.27 1.84 14.77
C ASN A 167 -20.20 2.72 15.45
N TYR A 168 -18.93 2.29 15.41
CA TYR A 168 -17.83 3.08 15.93
C TYR A 168 -17.63 4.38 15.15
N VAL A 169 -17.57 4.29 13.82
CA VAL A 169 -17.39 5.47 12.97
C VAL A 169 -18.59 6.41 13.07
N GLU A 170 -19.82 5.91 13.05
CA GLU A 170 -21.04 6.72 13.23
C GLU A 170 -21.08 7.43 14.60
N SER A 171 -20.65 6.74 15.66
CA SER A 171 -20.49 7.35 16.99
C SER A 171 -19.46 8.49 16.98
N LEU A 172 -18.31 8.31 16.31
CA LEU A 172 -17.32 9.39 16.17
C LEU A 172 -17.87 10.59 15.39
N ILE A 173 -18.58 10.34 14.30
CA ILE A 173 -19.17 11.39 13.45
C ILE A 173 -20.23 12.18 14.22
N SER A 174 -21.05 11.50 15.02
CA SER A 174 -22.09 12.16 15.81
C SER A 174 -21.53 12.95 17.00
N LYS A 175 -20.44 12.47 17.61
CA LYS A 175 -19.85 13.08 18.81
C LYS A 175 -18.87 14.23 18.51
N TYR A 176 -18.14 14.17 17.40
CA TYR A 176 -17.12 15.15 17.07
C TYR A 176 -17.41 15.91 15.78
N PRO A 177 -17.18 17.24 15.75
CA PRO A 177 -17.49 18.04 14.57
C PRO A 177 -16.50 17.83 13.41
N TYR A 178 -15.34 17.21 13.65
CA TYR A 178 -14.20 17.23 12.71
C TYR A 178 -14.47 16.45 11.42
N TRP A 179 -15.25 15.37 11.47
CA TRP A 179 -15.59 14.61 10.25
C TRP A 179 -16.33 15.48 9.24
N ASN A 180 -17.30 16.26 9.69
CA ASN A 180 -18.16 17.06 8.82
C ASN A 180 -17.43 18.24 8.15
N ARG A 181 -16.22 18.60 8.61
CA ARG A 181 -15.39 19.65 8.00
C ARG A 181 -14.99 19.31 6.56
N THR A 182 -14.71 18.04 6.31
CA THR A 182 -14.16 17.54 5.04
C THR A 182 -14.93 16.31 4.52
N LEU A 183 -15.99 15.90 5.22
CA LEU A 183 -16.67 14.62 5.02
C LEU A 183 -15.74 13.40 5.15
N GLY A 184 -14.72 13.50 6.01
CA GLY A 184 -13.78 12.41 6.27
C GLY A 184 -12.55 12.38 5.36
N ALA A 185 -12.33 13.41 4.55
CA ALA A 185 -11.21 13.49 3.61
C ALA A 185 -9.84 13.70 4.28
N ASP A 186 -9.80 14.43 5.39
CA ASP A 186 -8.60 14.59 6.21
C ASP A 186 -8.50 13.50 7.30
N HIS A 187 -9.27 12.43 7.17
CA HIS A 187 -9.23 11.28 8.06
C HIS A 187 -8.47 10.14 7.44
N PHE A 188 -7.82 9.34 8.27
CA PHE A 188 -7.17 8.12 7.82
C PHE A 188 -7.30 6.99 8.82
N PHE A 189 -7.19 5.76 8.33
CA PHE A 189 -7.15 4.55 9.15
C PHE A 189 -6.21 3.51 8.56
N VAL A 190 -5.75 2.58 9.39
CA VAL A 190 -4.74 1.58 9.01
C VAL A 190 -5.37 0.19 8.97
N THR A 191 -5.18 -0.54 7.87
CA THR A 191 -5.58 -1.96 7.74
C THR A 191 -4.48 -2.77 7.04
N CYS A 192 -3.68 -3.52 7.80
CA CYS A 192 -2.55 -4.28 7.24
C CYS A 192 -2.92 -5.71 6.78
N HIS A 193 -4.13 -6.17 7.06
CA HIS A 193 -4.52 -7.57 6.81
C HIS A 193 -5.89 -7.71 6.17
N ASP A 194 -6.10 -8.91 5.61
CA ASP A 194 -7.38 -9.40 5.07
C ASP A 194 -8.58 -9.06 5.97
N VAL A 195 -8.39 -9.16 7.29
CA VAL A 195 -9.42 -8.85 8.27
C VAL A 195 -9.86 -7.39 8.25
N GLY A 196 -8.91 -6.46 8.23
CA GLY A 196 -9.23 -5.03 8.27
C GLY A 196 -9.88 -4.57 6.98
N VAL A 197 -9.40 -5.07 5.84
CA VAL A 197 -10.01 -4.82 4.53
C VAL A 197 -11.46 -5.33 4.52
N ARG A 198 -11.70 -6.58 4.90
CA ARG A 198 -13.07 -7.15 4.93
C ARG A 198 -13.99 -6.48 5.94
N ALA A 199 -13.48 -6.07 7.09
CA ALA A 199 -14.27 -5.37 8.11
C ALA A 199 -14.64 -3.93 7.71
N THR A 200 -14.03 -3.38 6.65
CA THR A 200 -14.28 -2.02 6.18
C THR A 200 -14.84 -1.96 4.76
N GLU A 201 -14.82 -3.05 4.00
CA GLU A 201 -15.24 -3.09 2.59
C GLU A 201 -16.71 -2.67 2.38
N GLY A 202 -17.58 -2.95 3.36
CA GLY A 202 -18.99 -2.54 3.35
C GLY A 202 -19.25 -1.09 3.75
N LEU A 203 -18.23 -0.33 4.16
CA LEU A 203 -18.35 1.04 4.68
C LEU A 203 -17.91 2.05 3.62
N GLU A 204 -18.77 2.25 2.63
CA GLU A 204 -18.45 3.03 1.43
C GLU A 204 -17.96 4.45 1.74
N PHE A 205 -18.63 5.18 2.63
CA PHE A 205 -18.24 6.54 3.01
C PHE A 205 -16.86 6.60 3.67
N LEU A 206 -16.56 5.64 4.56
CA LEU A 206 -15.25 5.54 5.21
C LEU A 206 -14.16 5.24 4.18
N VAL A 207 -14.38 4.24 3.32
CA VAL A 207 -13.38 3.77 2.36
C VAL A 207 -13.12 4.79 1.24
N LYS A 208 -14.16 5.46 0.75
CA LYS A 208 -14.04 6.42 -0.35
C LYS A 208 -13.49 7.77 0.10
N ASN A 209 -13.91 8.27 1.25
CA ASN A 209 -13.54 9.62 1.67
C ASN A 209 -12.21 9.64 2.43
N SER A 210 -12.00 8.70 3.34
CA SER A 210 -10.79 8.68 4.18
C SER A 210 -9.60 8.00 3.51
N ILE A 211 -8.39 8.44 3.85
CA ILE A 211 -7.13 7.83 3.41
C ILE A 211 -6.99 6.45 4.08
N ARG A 212 -6.76 5.40 3.29
CA ARG A 212 -6.46 4.06 3.83
C ARG A 212 -4.98 3.79 3.77
N ALA A 213 -4.37 3.48 4.91
CA ALA A 213 -3.02 2.95 4.97
C ALA A 213 -3.07 1.42 5.02
N VAL A 214 -2.67 0.74 3.93
CA VAL A 214 -2.87 -0.70 3.77
C VAL A 214 -1.60 -1.45 3.38
N CYS A 215 -1.45 -2.67 3.87
CA CYS A 215 -0.30 -3.53 3.53
C CYS A 215 -0.50 -4.36 2.25
N SER A 216 -1.73 -4.44 1.75
CA SER A 216 -2.07 -5.13 0.50
C SER A 216 -2.69 -4.13 -0.49
N PRO A 217 -1.92 -3.15 -0.99
CA PRO A 217 -2.36 -2.10 -1.91
C PRO A 217 -2.59 -2.64 -3.33
N SER A 218 -3.60 -3.50 -3.48
CA SER A 218 -4.03 -4.01 -4.77
C SER A 218 -5.26 -3.25 -5.26
N TYR A 219 -5.26 -2.90 -6.54
CA TYR A 219 -6.37 -2.24 -7.20
C TYR A 219 -7.64 -3.11 -7.18
N ASP A 220 -7.49 -4.44 -7.16
CA ASP A 220 -8.60 -5.40 -7.14
C ASP A 220 -9.41 -5.35 -5.84
N VAL A 221 -8.82 -4.82 -4.75
CA VAL A 221 -9.50 -4.61 -3.45
C VAL A 221 -9.83 -3.13 -3.21
N GLY A 222 -9.92 -2.37 -4.31
CA GLY A 222 -10.35 -0.99 -4.33
C GLY A 222 -9.31 0.00 -3.83
N PHE A 223 -8.02 -0.34 -3.77
CA PHE A 223 -6.93 0.60 -3.44
C PHE A 223 -6.92 1.79 -4.43
N ILE A 224 -6.85 3.02 -3.91
CA ILE A 224 -6.88 4.24 -4.71
C ILE A 224 -5.52 4.96 -4.57
N PRO A 225 -4.57 4.81 -5.51
CA PRO A 225 -3.18 5.27 -5.31
C PRO A 225 -3.00 6.76 -4.99
N HIS A 226 -3.82 7.62 -5.59
CA HIS A 226 -3.72 9.07 -5.38
C HIS A 226 -4.29 9.53 -4.02
N LYS A 227 -4.93 8.62 -3.27
CA LYS A 227 -5.56 8.89 -1.97
C LYS A 227 -4.99 8.01 -0.86
N ASP A 228 -4.92 6.71 -1.09
CA ASP A 228 -4.49 5.69 -0.14
C ASP A 228 -2.95 5.62 -0.05
N VAL A 229 -2.47 4.96 1.01
CA VAL A 229 -1.04 4.80 1.30
C VAL A 229 -0.71 3.32 1.41
N ALA A 230 0.37 2.91 0.74
CA ALA A 230 0.91 1.56 0.83
C ALA A 230 1.86 1.43 2.03
N LEU A 231 1.46 0.65 3.03
CA LEU A 231 2.21 0.43 4.27
C LEU A 231 3.13 -0.79 4.13
N PRO A 232 4.45 -0.70 4.41
CA PRO A 232 5.35 -1.84 4.29
C PRO A 232 5.03 -2.90 5.37
N GLN A 233 4.51 -4.04 4.93
CA GLN A 233 4.33 -5.20 5.80
C GLN A 233 5.68 -5.85 6.08
N VAL A 234 5.99 -6.08 7.35
CA VAL A 234 7.18 -6.80 7.79
C VAL A 234 6.78 -7.97 8.68
N LEU A 235 7.70 -8.92 8.87
CA LEU A 235 7.57 -9.98 9.85
C LEU A 235 8.68 -9.84 10.89
N GLN A 236 8.62 -8.78 11.67
CA GLN A 236 9.60 -8.53 12.72
C GLN A 236 9.30 -9.32 14.01
N PRO A 237 10.31 -9.58 14.87
CA PRO A 237 11.74 -9.33 14.62
C PRO A 237 12.28 -10.22 13.49
N PHE A 238 13.21 -9.67 12.71
CA PHE A 238 13.93 -10.45 11.70
C PHE A 238 14.81 -11.49 12.41
N ALA A 239 14.79 -12.74 11.93
CA ALA A 239 15.49 -13.83 12.60
C ALA A 239 17.00 -13.87 12.33
N LEU A 240 17.45 -13.13 11.32
CA LEU A 240 18.85 -12.93 10.98
C LEU A 240 19.10 -11.43 10.77
N PRO A 241 20.34 -10.95 10.91
CA PRO A 241 20.72 -9.55 10.67
C PRO A 241 20.32 -9.03 9.27
N ALA A 242 20.51 -7.75 9.00
CA ALA A 242 20.39 -7.27 7.62
C ALA A 242 21.49 -7.87 6.74
N GLY A 243 21.21 -8.10 5.45
CA GLY A 243 22.21 -8.41 4.43
C GLY A 243 22.80 -7.12 3.84
N GLY A 244 23.79 -7.22 2.95
CA GLY A 244 24.32 -6.04 2.25
C GLY A 244 25.81 -6.08 1.90
N ASN A 245 26.60 -6.90 2.59
CA ASN A 245 28.03 -7.08 2.33
C ASN A 245 28.33 -8.50 1.84
N ASP A 246 27.48 -9.01 0.95
CA ASP A 246 27.42 -10.44 0.60
C ASP A 246 27.13 -10.70 -0.88
N VAL A 247 27.43 -9.73 -1.76
CA VAL A 247 27.27 -9.83 -3.22
C VAL A 247 27.92 -11.10 -3.77
N GLU A 248 29.16 -11.39 -3.36
CA GLU A 248 29.93 -12.56 -3.81
C GLU A 248 29.37 -13.89 -3.31
N ASN A 249 28.63 -13.88 -2.19
CA ASN A 249 28.04 -15.07 -1.58
C ASN A 249 26.70 -15.48 -2.22
N ARG A 250 26.16 -14.66 -3.14
CA ARG A 250 24.86 -14.87 -3.81
C ARG A 250 25.00 -15.76 -5.04
N THR A 251 25.00 -17.07 -4.81
CA THR A 251 25.20 -18.09 -5.85
C THR A 251 23.92 -18.55 -6.55
N THR A 252 22.75 -18.40 -5.92
CA THR A 252 21.46 -18.82 -6.50
C THR A 252 20.89 -17.69 -7.34
N LEU A 253 20.43 -17.96 -8.57
CA LEU A 253 19.92 -16.91 -9.46
C LEU A 253 18.64 -16.29 -8.87
N GLY A 254 17.65 -17.11 -8.55
CA GLY A 254 16.36 -16.64 -8.07
C GLY A 254 15.76 -17.54 -7.00
N PHE A 255 15.02 -16.97 -6.05
CA PHE A 255 14.37 -17.72 -4.98
C PHE A 255 12.89 -17.36 -4.80
N TRP A 256 12.05 -18.38 -4.61
CA TRP A 256 10.71 -18.25 -4.07
C TRP A 256 10.30 -19.51 -3.31
N ALA A 257 9.68 -19.34 -2.14
CA ALA A 257 8.94 -20.41 -1.50
C ALA A 257 7.60 -19.92 -0.95
N GLY A 258 6.52 -20.66 -1.21
CA GLY A 258 5.19 -20.29 -0.73
C GLY A 258 4.04 -21.14 -1.25
N HIS A 259 2.83 -20.79 -0.82
CA HIS A 259 1.60 -21.48 -1.24
C HIS A 259 1.12 -21.01 -2.63
N ARG A 260 0.60 -21.95 -3.43
CA ARG A 260 -0.08 -21.74 -4.71
C ARG A 260 -1.51 -21.20 -4.54
N ASN A 261 -1.67 -20.06 -3.86
CA ASN A 261 -2.98 -19.45 -3.57
C ASN A 261 -3.38 -18.34 -4.55
N SER A 262 -2.71 -18.24 -5.70
CA SER A 262 -3.04 -17.32 -6.79
C SER A 262 -2.65 -17.94 -8.13
N LYS A 263 -3.27 -17.47 -9.22
CA LYS A 263 -2.99 -17.94 -10.59
C LYS A 263 -1.50 -17.86 -10.92
N ILE A 264 -0.87 -16.72 -10.63
CA ILE A 264 0.55 -16.52 -10.91
C ILE A 264 1.46 -17.42 -10.06
N ARG A 265 1.13 -17.69 -8.79
CA ARG A 265 1.91 -18.61 -7.94
C ARG A 265 1.80 -20.06 -8.39
N VAL A 266 0.62 -20.47 -8.89
CA VAL A 266 0.44 -21.79 -9.53
C VAL A 266 1.34 -21.91 -10.76
N ILE A 267 1.36 -20.89 -11.62
CA ILE A 267 2.19 -20.87 -12.83
C ILE A 267 3.67 -20.87 -12.47
N LEU A 268 4.12 -19.99 -11.58
CA LEU A 268 5.52 -19.90 -11.13
C LEU A 268 6.05 -21.25 -10.65
N ALA A 269 5.32 -21.91 -9.74
CA ALA A 269 5.70 -23.22 -9.24
C ALA A 269 5.71 -24.26 -10.38
N ARG A 270 4.65 -24.32 -11.19
CA ARG A 270 4.54 -25.33 -12.26
C ARG A 270 5.67 -25.21 -13.30
N VAL A 271 6.08 -24.00 -13.64
CA VAL A 271 7.08 -23.75 -14.68
C VAL A 271 8.50 -23.94 -14.15
N TRP A 272 8.77 -23.55 -12.90
CA TRP A 272 10.15 -23.38 -12.41
C TRP A 272 10.55 -24.22 -11.20
N GLU A 273 9.67 -25.03 -10.59
CA GLU A 273 9.99 -25.84 -9.39
C GLU A 273 11.12 -26.87 -9.60
N ASN A 274 11.40 -27.26 -10.86
CA ASN A 274 12.47 -28.21 -11.21
C ASN A 274 13.70 -27.55 -11.85
N ASP A 275 13.81 -26.22 -11.81
CA ASP A 275 14.96 -25.51 -12.36
C ASP A 275 16.19 -25.62 -11.43
N THR A 276 17.40 -25.57 -12.01
CA THR A 276 18.66 -25.73 -11.26
C THR A 276 19.24 -24.40 -10.77
N GLU A 277 18.84 -23.28 -11.35
CA GLU A 277 19.32 -21.94 -11.00
C GLU A 277 18.26 -21.15 -10.20
N LEU A 278 16.98 -21.44 -10.44
CA LEU A 278 15.86 -20.89 -9.67
C LEU A 278 15.41 -21.86 -8.57
N ASP A 279 15.66 -21.50 -7.32
CA ASP A 279 15.20 -22.23 -6.13
C ASP A 279 13.72 -21.90 -5.84
N ILE A 280 12.82 -22.60 -6.54
CA ILE A 280 11.37 -22.42 -6.45
C ILE A 280 10.77 -23.60 -5.67
N SER A 281 10.09 -23.33 -4.56
CA SER A 281 9.48 -24.37 -3.72
C SER A 281 8.01 -24.09 -3.40
N ASN A 282 7.13 -25.05 -3.72
CA ASN A 282 5.70 -24.97 -3.40
C ASN A 282 5.35 -25.54 -2.00
N ASN A 283 6.35 -25.85 -1.16
CA ASN A 283 6.10 -26.32 0.20
C ASN A 283 6.32 -25.21 1.23
N ARG A 284 5.50 -25.21 2.27
CA ARG A 284 5.74 -24.37 3.44
C ARG A 284 7.00 -24.91 4.12
N ILE A 285 8.10 -24.14 4.11
CA ILE A 285 9.28 -24.52 4.90
C ILE A 285 8.82 -24.66 6.36
N SER A 286 8.98 -25.86 6.92
CA SER A 286 8.50 -26.19 8.27
C SER A 286 9.06 -25.18 9.28
N ARG A 287 8.18 -24.52 10.03
CA ARG A 287 8.59 -23.57 11.08
C ARG A 287 9.39 -24.24 12.20
N ALA A 288 9.20 -25.54 12.43
CA ALA A 288 9.88 -26.29 13.48
C ALA A 288 11.36 -26.59 13.16
N THR A 289 11.74 -26.60 11.88
CA THR A 289 13.11 -26.92 11.42
C THR A 289 13.75 -25.80 10.59
N GLY A 290 13.00 -24.73 10.28
CA GLY A 290 13.28 -23.99 9.04
C GLY A 290 13.06 -22.49 9.02
N HIS A 291 12.93 -21.80 10.15
CA HIS A 291 12.98 -20.32 10.12
C HIS A 291 14.35 -19.90 9.54
N LEU A 292 15.45 -20.25 10.23
CA LEU A 292 16.80 -19.97 9.76
C LEU A 292 17.09 -20.52 8.36
N VAL A 293 16.53 -21.67 7.98
CA VAL A 293 16.71 -22.26 6.64
C VAL A 293 16.04 -21.40 5.56
N TYR A 294 14.81 -20.92 5.80
CA TYR A 294 14.11 -20.03 4.87
C TYR A 294 14.85 -18.69 4.74
N GLN A 295 15.25 -18.06 5.85
CA GLN A 295 15.98 -16.78 5.77
C GLN A 295 17.35 -16.91 5.09
N LYS A 296 18.08 -18.02 5.33
CA LYS A 296 19.36 -18.30 4.65
C LYS A 296 19.24 -18.37 3.12
N ARG A 297 18.06 -18.71 2.57
CA ARG A 297 17.86 -18.72 1.11
C ARG A 297 17.86 -17.31 0.52
N PHE A 298 17.38 -16.29 1.25
CA PHE A 298 17.48 -14.90 0.80
C PHE A 298 18.93 -14.43 0.68
N TYR A 299 19.78 -14.75 1.66
CA TYR A 299 21.21 -14.39 1.64
C TYR A 299 21.96 -14.99 0.44
N ARG A 300 21.57 -16.21 0.03
CA ARG A 300 22.26 -16.93 -1.05
C ARG A 300 21.74 -16.58 -2.44
N SER A 301 20.64 -15.85 -2.53
CA SER A 301 19.95 -15.59 -3.81
C SER A 301 20.25 -14.18 -4.31
N LYS A 302 20.52 -14.04 -5.62
CA LYS A 302 20.64 -12.73 -6.27
C LYS A 302 19.28 -12.02 -6.29
N PHE A 303 18.25 -12.74 -6.72
CA PHE A 303 16.89 -12.22 -6.92
C PHE A 303 15.84 -12.98 -6.09
N CYS A 304 14.87 -12.27 -5.52
CA CYS A 304 13.79 -12.87 -4.73
C CYS A 304 12.44 -12.57 -5.37
N ILE A 305 11.81 -13.62 -5.91
CA ILE A 305 10.58 -13.47 -6.68
C ILE A 305 9.42 -13.20 -5.75
N CYS A 306 8.71 -12.11 -6.01
CA CYS A 306 7.57 -11.61 -5.25
C CYS A 306 6.31 -11.67 -6.13
N PRO A 307 5.73 -12.87 -6.37
CA PRO A 307 4.55 -13.00 -7.21
C PRO A 307 3.28 -12.51 -6.49
N GLY A 308 2.43 -11.84 -7.27
CA GLY A 308 1.10 -11.39 -6.84
C GLY A 308 0.24 -12.51 -6.24
N GLY A 309 -0.77 -12.14 -5.44
CA GLY A 309 -1.75 -13.09 -4.94
C GLY A 309 -2.84 -12.46 -4.09
N SER A 310 -3.82 -13.27 -3.67
CA SER A 310 -5.03 -12.84 -2.93
C SER A 310 -4.75 -12.12 -1.62
N GLN A 311 -3.54 -12.27 -1.10
CA GLN A 311 -2.94 -11.52 -0.01
C GLN A 311 -1.51 -11.27 -0.46
N VAL A 312 -1.27 -10.24 -1.27
CA VAL A 312 0.10 -9.92 -1.71
C VAL A 312 0.94 -9.83 -0.43
N ASN A 313 1.84 -10.80 -0.28
CA ASN A 313 2.57 -11.04 0.96
C ASN A 313 3.73 -10.04 0.97
N SER A 314 3.41 -8.77 1.19
CA SER A 314 4.33 -7.63 1.26
C SER A 314 5.47 -7.89 2.23
N ALA A 315 5.24 -8.76 3.23
CA ALA A 315 6.29 -9.34 4.05
C ALA A 315 7.49 -9.88 3.25
N ARG A 316 7.28 -10.60 2.14
CA ARG A 316 8.41 -11.12 1.33
C ARG A 316 9.19 -9.98 0.67
N ILE A 317 8.51 -8.92 0.25
CA ILE A 317 9.19 -7.76 -0.34
C ILE A 317 10.13 -7.15 0.71
N ALA A 318 9.62 -6.91 1.92
CA ALA A 318 10.43 -6.42 3.03
C ALA A 318 11.54 -7.40 3.45
N ASP A 319 11.26 -8.72 3.52
CA ASP A 319 12.27 -9.75 3.81
C ASP A 319 13.38 -9.74 2.76
N SER A 320 13.02 -9.59 1.48
CA SER A 320 13.98 -9.53 0.36
C SER A 320 14.91 -8.33 0.52
N ILE A 321 14.32 -7.16 0.76
CA ILE A 321 15.07 -5.92 1.01
C ILE A 321 15.99 -6.08 2.24
N HIS A 322 15.44 -6.51 3.38
CA HIS A 322 16.18 -6.68 4.63
C HIS A 322 17.35 -7.65 4.50
N TYR A 323 17.17 -8.78 3.81
CA TYR A 323 18.24 -9.77 3.59
C TYR A 323 19.10 -9.49 2.35
N GLY A 324 18.96 -8.32 1.72
CA GLY A 324 19.77 -7.90 0.57
C GLY A 324 19.49 -8.66 -0.74
N CYS A 325 18.39 -9.40 -0.83
CA CYS A 325 17.98 -10.11 -2.04
C CYS A 325 17.14 -9.17 -2.91
N ILE A 326 17.55 -8.92 -4.17
CA ILE A 326 16.85 -7.95 -5.03
C ILE A 326 15.42 -8.43 -5.29
N PRO A 327 14.39 -7.68 -4.87
CA PRO A 327 13.01 -8.09 -5.06
C PRO A 327 12.65 -8.05 -6.55
N VAL A 328 12.06 -9.15 -7.05
CA VAL A 328 11.47 -9.22 -8.39
C VAL A 328 9.96 -9.15 -8.22
N ILE A 329 9.38 -7.98 -8.44
CA ILE A 329 7.95 -7.75 -8.31
C ILE A 329 7.27 -8.35 -9.54
N LEU A 330 6.49 -9.41 -9.37
CA LEU A 330 5.81 -10.11 -10.45
C LEU A 330 4.29 -9.97 -10.26
N SER A 331 3.75 -8.82 -10.66
CA SER A 331 2.34 -8.46 -10.49
C SER A 331 1.91 -7.39 -11.51
N ASN A 332 0.64 -7.37 -11.91
CA ASN A 332 0.13 -6.36 -12.85
C ASN A 332 -0.45 -5.11 -12.15
N TYR A 333 -0.99 -5.27 -10.94
CA TYR A 333 -1.80 -4.25 -10.27
C TYR A 333 -1.45 -4.19 -8.78
N TYR A 334 -0.24 -3.71 -8.49
CA TYR A 334 0.25 -3.60 -7.12
C TYR A 334 0.97 -2.28 -6.92
N ASP A 335 0.48 -1.47 -5.99
CA ASP A 335 1.14 -0.23 -5.61
C ASP A 335 2.21 -0.50 -4.56
N LEU A 336 3.46 -0.19 -4.85
CA LEU A 336 4.55 -0.53 -3.95
C LEU A 336 4.63 0.48 -2.80
N PRO A 337 5.05 0.08 -1.58
CA PRO A 337 5.30 1.04 -0.51
C PRO A 337 6.24 2.15 -0.97
N PHE A 338 5.84 3.39 -0.74
CA PHE A 338 6.61 4.58 -1.07
C PHE A 338 6.90 4.78 -2.57
N ASN A 339 6.05 4.24 -3.45
CA ASN A 339 6.27 4.28 -4.90
C ASN A 339 6.44 5.70 -5.48
N ASP A 340 5.80 6.71 -4.88
CA ASP A 340 5.95 8.13 -5.27
C ASP A 340 7.21 8.81 -4.69
N ILE A 341 7.93 8.12 -3.80
CA ILE A 341 9.03 8.69 -3.01
C ILE A 341 10.37 8.09 -3.45
N ILE A 342 10.46 6.76 -3.52
CA ILE A 342 11.65 6.01 -3.92
C ILE A 342 11.43 5.35 -5.28
N ASP A 343 12.47 5.35 -6.12
CA ASP A 343 12.44 4.73 -7.43
C ASP A 343 12.74 3.22 -7.31
N TRP A 344 11.68 2.41 -7.37
CA TRP A 344 11.80 0.96 -7.31
C TRP A 344 12.68 0.37 -8.43
N ASN A 345 12.83 1.04 -9.58
CA ASN A 345 13.71 0.54 -10.65
C ASN A 345 15.19 0.62 -10.28
N LYS A 346 15.56 1.40 -9.26
CA LYS A 346 16.95 1.54 -8.80
C LYS A 346 17.42 0.37 -7.93
N PHE A 347 16.51 -0.44 -7.39
CA PHE A 347 16.84 -1.51 -6.44
C PHE A 347 15.97 -2.77 -6.57
N SER A 348 15.12 -2.86 -7.59
CA SER A 348 14.22 -4.00 -7.83
C SER A 348 14.06 -4.28 -9.31
N VAL A 349 13.43 -5.42 -9.63
CA VAL A 349 13.04 -5.78 -10.99
C VAL A 349 11.51 -5.88 -11.03
N VAL A 350 10.85 -4.99 -11.78
CA VAL A 350 9.38 -4.94 -11.87
C VAL A 350 8.91 -5.58 -13.18
N LEU A 351 8.15 -6.67 -13.08
CA LEU A 351 7.72 -7.52 -14.19
C LEU A 351 6.20 -7.69 -14.21
N LYS A 352 5.64 -7.88 -15.42
CA LYS A 352 4.24 -8.25 -15.59
C LYS A 352 4.08 -9.73 -15.30
N GLU A 353 2.90 -10.16 -14.87
CA GLU A 353 2.65 -11.58 -14.56
C GLU A 353 2.92 -12.52 -15.75
N LYS A 354 2.72 -12.04 -16.98
CA LYS A 354 3.02 -12.81 -18.21
C LYS A 354 4.51 -13.10 -18.39
N ASP A 355 5.39 -12.31 -17.80
CA ASP A 355 6.84 -12.45 -17.93
C ASP A 355 7.37 -13.65 -17.13
N VAL A 356 6.51 -14.30 -16.33
CA VAL A 356 6.83 -15.55 -15.62
C VAL A 356 7.40 -16.62 -16.54
N TYR A 357 6.98 -16.70 -17.81
CA TYR A 357 7.50 -17.70 -18.75
C TYR A 357 8.91 -17.40 -19.25
N GLN A 358 9.35 -16.14 -19.16
CA GLN A 358 10.69 -15.68 -19.54
C GLN A 358 11.55 -15.30 -18.33
N LEU A 359 11.07 -15.59 -17.11
CA LEU A 359 11.66 -15.14 -15.86
C LEU A 359 13.17 -15.40 -15.79
N LYS A 360 13.61 -16.64 -16.01
CA LYS A 360 15.03 -16.99 -15.98
C LYS A 360 15.85 -16.19 -17.00
N GLN A 361 15.33 -16.04 -18.22
CA GLN A 361 16.02 -15.30 -19.29
C GLN A 361 16.20 -13.83 -18.91
N ILE A 362 15.14 -13.20 -18.38
CA ILE A 362 15.18 -11.80 -17.93
C ILE A 362 16.21 -11.63 -16.81
N LEU A 363 16.19 -12.50 -15.79
CA LEU A 363 17.15 -12.39 -14.68
C LEU A 363 18.60 -12.64 -15.11
N LYS A 364 18.84 -13.50 -16.11
CA LYS A 364 20.18 -13.72 -16.67
C LYS A 364 20.64 -12.62 -17.64
N SER A 365 19.72 -11.81 -18.16
CA SER A 365 20.09 -10.66 -19.01
C SER A 365 20.58 -9.45 -18.20
N ILE A 366 20.33 -9.42 -16.89
CA ILE A 366 20.86 -8.39 -15.98
C ILE A 366 22.36 -8.66 -15.82
N SER A 367 23.18 -7.68 -16.21
CA SER A 367 24.64 -7.79 -16.09
C SER A 367 25.08 -7.81 -14.63
N ASP A 368 26.27 -8.34 -14.34
CA ASP A 368 26.80 -8.31 -12.97
C ASP A 368 26.99 -6.87 -12.45
N ALA A 369 27.35 -5.92 -13.32
CA ALA A 369 27.46 -4.51 -12.96
C ALA A 369 26.10 -3.91 -12.56
N GLU A 370 25.03 -4.23 -13.32
CA GLU A 370 23.67 -3.82 -13.01
C GLU A 370 23.16 -4.48 -11.73
N PHE A 371 23.45 -5.78 -11.52
CA PHE A 371 23.14 -6.49 -10.29
C PHE A 371 23.79 -5.82 -9.06
N VAL A 372 25.08 -5.46 -9.16
CA VAL A 372 25.80 -4.76 -8.08
C VAL A 372 25.18 -3.40 -7.81
N ALA A 373 24.80 -2.64 -8.85
CA ALA A 373 24.14 -1.34 -8.67
C ALA A 373 22.77 -1.47 -7.98
N LEU A 374 21.94 -2.43 -8.42
CA LEU A 374 20.65 -2.73 -7.80
C LEU A 374 20.83 -3.14 -6.33
N HIS A 375 21.80 -4.00 -6.03
CA HIS A 375 22.08 -4.46 -4.68
C HIS A 375 22.59 -3.33 -3.76
N TYR A 376 23.52 -2.51 -4.25
CA TYR A 376 24.02 -1.34 -3.51
C TYR A 376 22.88 -0.38 -3.12
N ASN A 377 21.99 -0.09 -4.08
CA ASN A 377 20.83 0.75 -3.83
C ASN A 377 19.79 0.08 -2.92
N LEU A 378 19.62 -1.25 -3.00
CA LEU A 378 18.79 -2.02 -2.09
C LEU A 378 19.23 -1.84 -0.64
N VAL A 379 20.54 -1.89 -0.37
CA VAL A 379 21.11 -1.68 0.97
C VAL A 379 20.80 -0.29 1.49
N LYS A 380 20.90 0.75 0.65
CA LYS A 380 20.55 2.13 1.05
C LYS A 380 19.09 2.26 1.49
N VAL A 381 18.16 1.58 0.80
CA VAL A 381 16.71 1.70 1.08
C VAL A 381 16.22 0.79 2.21
N GLN A 382 17.03 -0.16 2.72
CA GLN A 382 16.66 -1.07 3.81
C GLN A 382 16.04 -0.36 5.01
N LYS A 383 16.62 0.80 5.40
CA LYS A 383 16.14 1.61 6.53
C LYS A 383 14.65 1.97 6.41
N HIS A 384 14.16 2.24 5.20
CA HIS A 384 12.77 2.62 4.94
C HIS A 384 11.77 1.47 5.13
N PHE A 385 12.24 0.22 5.17
CA PHE A 385 11.42 -0.97 5.37
C PHE A 385 11.60 -1.58 6.76
N GLN A 386 12.33 -0.90 7.66
CA GLN A 386 12.49 -1.31 9.05
C GLN A 386 11.59 -0.48 9.96
N TRP A 387 10.73 -1.15 10.72
CA TRP A 387 10.01 -0.54 11.83
C TRP A 387 10.90 -0.52 13.08
N ASN A 388 11.01 0.63 13.74
CA ASN A 388 11.69 0.78 15.02
C ASN A 388 10.71 1.31 16.08
N SER A 389 10.99 1.05 17.35
CA SER A 389 10.27 1.63 18.48
C SER A 389 11.27 1.93 19.60
N PRO A 390 11.54 3.21 19.93
CA PRO A 390 10.96 4.41 19.32
C PRO A 390 11.32 4.56 17.83
N PRO A 391 10.47 5.23 17.03
CA PRO A 391 10.74 5.40 15.61
C PRO A 391 11.94 6.33 15.40
N ILE A 392 12.73 6.05 14.36
CA ILE A 392 13.93 6.84 13.99
C ILE A 392 13.76 7.46 12.61
N ARG A 393 14.44 8.58 12.35
CA ARG A 393 14.35 9.32 11.08
C ARG A 393 14.53 8.38 9.88
N PHE A 394 13.67 8.53 8.87
CA PHE A 394 13.63 7.72 7.64
C PHE A 394 13.31 6.23 7.80
N ASP A 395 12.92 5.77 8.98
CA ASP A 395 12.41 4.41 9.14
C ASP A 395 11.02 4.21 8.52
N ALA A 396 10.50 2.98 8.56
CA ALA A 396 9.20 2.67 7.97
C ALA A 396 8.07 3.54 8.53
N PHE A 397 8.10 3.87 9.83
CA PHE A 397 7.09 4.74 10.42
C PHE A 397 7.19 6.15 9.85
N HIS A 398 8.38 6.76 9.84
CA HIS A 398 8.56 8.10 9.32
C HIS A 398 8.28 8.21 7.82
N MET A 399 8.62 7.19 7.04
CA MET A 399 8.30 7.15 5.62
C MET A 399 6.80 7.06 5.37
N VAL A 400 6.05 6.30 6.19
CA VAL A 400 4.57 6.28 6.14
C VAL A 400 3.99 7.64 6.56
N MET A 401 4.55 8.28 7.59
CA MET A 401 4.14 9.63 7.99
C MET A 401 4.39 10.66 6.89
N TYR A 402 5.50 10.52 6.16
CA TYR A 402 5.80 11.37 5.00
C TYR A 402 4.84 11.11 3.85
N ASP A 403 4.48 9.85 3.60
CA ASP A 403 3.48 9.53 2.58
C ASP A 403 2.10 10.14 2.93
N LEU A 404 1.65 10.00 4.18
CA LEU A 404 0.43 10.67 4.67
C LEU A 404 0.52 12.21 4.56
N TRP A 405 1.70 12.78 4.82
CA TRP A 405 1.98 14.20 4.57
C TRP A 405 1.92 14.57 3.08
N LEU A 406 2.18 13.68 2.15
CA LEU A 406 1.92 14.01 0.74
C LEU A 406 0.41 13.99 0.43
N ARG A 407 -0.35 13.12 1.08
CA ARG A 407 -1.80 12.96 0.86
C ARG A 407 -2.67 14.04 1.49
N HIS A 408 -2.20 14.73 2.53
CA HIS A 408 -3.01 15.75 3.21
C HIS A 408 -3.34 16.99 2.34
N HIS A 409 -2.61 17.20 1.24
CA HIS A 409 -2.88 18.28 0.29
C HIS A 409 -3.79 17.87 -0.86
N THR A 410 -3.87 16.58 -1.16
CA THR A 410 -4.56 16.04 -2.34
C THR A 410 -6.08 16.05 -2.20
N ILE A 411 -6.58 16.23 -0.98
CA ILE A 411 -8.02 16.17 -0.68
C ILE A 411 -8.48 17.53 -0.14
N LYS A 412 -8.70 18.48 -1.05
CA LYS A 412 -9.36 19.75 -0.77
C LYS A 412 -10.66 19.79 -1.59
N TYR A 413 -11.79 19.90 -0.89
CA TYR A 413 -13.10 20.16 -1.49
C TYR A 413 -13.34 21.66 -1.63
#